data_AF-A0A8T6LW18-F1
#
_entry.id   AF-A0A8T6LW18-F1
#
_cell.length_a   1.000
_cell.length_b   1.000
_cell.length_c   1.000
_cell.angle_alpha   90.00
_cell.angle_beta   90.00
_cell.angle_gamma   90.00
#
_symmetry.space_group_name_H-M   'P 1'
#
loop_
_entity.id
_entity.type
_entity.pdbx_description
1 polymer ?
#
loop_
_entity_poly.entity_id
_entity_poly.type
_entity_poly.pdbx_seq_one_letter_code
_entity_poly.pdbx_strand_id
1 'polypeptide(L)'
;MGDMIEKLRIIARKEQSYMADLNTLPQGLLSQSQREGRTSTKGKVSIQSLADVVNHDARAERLRSGSFGVLEKYEGLFLDLLKTDSSVVLGSAGETDEVVTIDVRRQIRWPTSLHGKTGMRVSEFPLDRLDPEGSNPYSALHEGLALSTQDMMEVEMIVDDSISQFGDQVIDKQSGERFEIHEAGATFLILKGWAKIV
;
A
#
# COMPACT_ATOMS: atom_id res chain seq x y z
N MET A 1 16.72 -2.16 -5.73
CA MET A 1 18.09 -2.75 -5.61
C MET A 1 18.97 -2.44 -6.83
N GLY A 2 18.53 -2.76 -8.06
CA GLY A 2 19.33 -2.46 -9.27
C GLY A 2 19.67 -0.98 -9.45
N ASP A 3 18.72 -0.09 -9.17
CA ASP A 3 18.91 1.36 -9.25
C ASP A 3 19.99 1.89 -8.28
N MET A 4 19.97 1.42 -7.02
CA MET A 4 21.00 1.76 -6.02
C MET A 4 22.40 1.27 -6.43
N ILE A 5 22.51 0.09 -7.05
CA ILE A 5 23.79 -0.44 -7.54
C ILE A 5 24.33 0.47 -8.65
N GLU A 6 23.49 0.93 -9.58
CA GLU A 6 23.92 1.85 -10.63
C GLU A 6 24.30 3.23 -10.09
N LYS A 7 23.53 3.79 -9.14
CA LYS A 7 23.91 5.03 -8.44
C LYS A 7 25.29 4.93 -7.79
N LEU A 8 25.60 3.82 -7.13
CA LEU A 8 26.92 3.57 -6.54
C LEU A 8 28.01 3.43 -7.62
N ARG A 9 27.72 2.82 -8.78
CA ARG A 9 28.69 2.74 -9.90
C ARG A 9 28.95 4.11 -10.52
N ILE A 10 27.93 4.94 -10.70
CA ILE A 10 28.06 6.33 -11.15
C ILE A 10 28.98 7.12 -10.20
N ILE A 11 28.82 6.92 -8.88
CA ILE A 11 29.68 7.53 -7.85
C ILE A 11 31.14 7.05 -7.97
N ALA A 12 31.37 5.74 -8.11
CA ALA A 12 32.72 5.17 -8.22
C ALA A 12 33.45 5.63 -9.49
N ARG A 13 32.73 5.70 -10.62
CA ARG A 13 33.27 6.06 -11.92
C ARG A 13 33.35 7.57 -12.15
N LYS A 14 32.79 8.37 -11.23
CA LYS A 14 32.69 9.83 -11.31
C LYS A 14 32.03 10.28 -12.62
N GLU A 15 31.01 9.54 -13.04
CA GLU A 15 30.22 9.82 -14.25
C GLU A 15 29.31 11.04 -14.05
N GLN A 16 28.62 11.47 -15.11
CA GLN A 16 27.75 12.64 -15.05
C GLN A 16 26.70 12.47 -13.93
N SER A 17 26.47 13.53 -13.14
CA SER A 17 25.58 13.57 -11.98
C SER A 17 26.08 12.91 -10.67
N TYR A 18 27.29 12.35 -10.60
CA TYR A 18 27.79 11.71 -9.36
C TYR A 18 27.78 12.61 -8.12
N MET A 19 28.01 13.91 -8.30
CA MET A 19 27.98 14.90 -7.22
C MET A 19 26.58 15.11 -6.65
N ALA A 20 25.53 14.98 -7.47
CA ALA A 20 24.15 15.09 -7.00
C ALA A 20 23.80 13.90 -6.09
N ASP A 21 24.13 12.68 -6.50
CA ASP A 21 23.90 11.46 -5.70
C ASP A 21 24.74 11.46 -4.43
N LEU A 22 26.03 11.82 -4.52
CA LEU A 22 26.93 11.90 -3.38
C LEU A 22 26.52 12.97 -2.34
N ASN A 23 25.79 14.00 -2.76
CA ASN A 23 25.22 14.99 -1.85
C ASN A 23 23.87 14.55 -1.26
N THR A 24 23.09 13.76 -2.00
CA THR A 24 21.74 13.35 -1.61
C THR A 24 21.72 12.14 -0.67
N LEU A 25 22.50 11.09 -0.98
CA LEU A 25 22.51 9.85 -0.21
C LEU A 25 22.85 10.03 1.29
N PRO A 26 23.84 10.87 1.69
CA PRO A 26 24.07 11.15 3.10
C PRO A 26 22.89 11.80 3.82
N GLN A 27 22.10 12.64 3.12
CA GLN A 27 20.93 13.31 3.71
C GLN A 27 19.80 12.30 3.96
N GLY A 28 19.62 11.34 3.06
CA GLY A 28 18.73 10.19 3.27
C GLY A 28 19.09 9.42 4.54
N LEU A 29 20.36 9.05 4.69
CA LEU A 29 20.85 8.33 5.89
C LEU A 29 20.68 9.14 7.18
N LEU A 30 20.87 10.46 7.13
CA LEU A 30 20.62 11.37 8.25
C LEU A 30 19.15 11.35 8.68
N SER A 31 18.23 11.49 7.74
CA SER A 31 16.80 11.46 8.02
C SER A 31 16.35 10.10 8.59
N GLN A 32 16.88 8.99 8.08
CA GLN A 32 16.57 7.64 8.57
C GLN A 32 17.12 7.43 9.99
N SER A 33 18.36 7.83 10.25
CA SER A 33 18.99 7.72 11.56
C SER A 33 18.21 8.48 12.64
N GLN A 34 17.66 9.65 12.29
CA GLN A 34 16.79 10.43 13.19
C GLN A 34 15.48 9.69 13.50
N ARG A 35 14.84 9.05 12.50
CA ARG A 35 13.63 8.23 12.70
C ARG A 35 13.90 7.01 13.58
N GLU A 36 15.06 6.37 13.41
CA GLU A 36 15.45 5.17 14.16
C GLU A 36 16.15 5.47 15.51
N GLY A 37 16.29 6.74 15.89
CA GLY A 37 16.93 7.15 17.15
C GLY A 37 18.43 6.84 17.24
N ARG A 38 19.12 6.64 16.11
CA ARG A 38 20.55 6.34 16.04
C ARG A 38 21.38 7.63 16.01
N THR A 39 22.49 7.65 16.77
CA THR A 39 23.38 8.83 16.93
C THR A 39 24.51 8.92 15.91
N SER A 40 24.83 7.86 15.16
CA SER A 40 25.94 7.87 14.19
C SER A 40 25.47 7.64 12.76
N THR A 41 25.83 8.54 11.86
CA THR A 41 25.60 8.38 10.42
C THR A 41 26.91 8.30 9.66
N LYS A 42 26.93 7.42 8.66
CA LYS A 42 28.08 7.25 7.76
C LYS A 42 28.09 8.39 6.75
N GLY A 43 29.21 9.12 6.68
CA GLY A 43 29.37 10.26 5.78
C GLY A 43 29.77 9.87 4.35
N LYS A 44 29.93 10.89 3.50
CA LYS A 44 30.29 10.77 2.07
C LYS A 44 31.47 9.82 1.79
N VAL A 45 32.50 9.85 2.64
CA VAL A 45 33.70 9.00 2.50
C VAL A 45 33.36 7.51 2.60
N SER A 46 32.45 7.14 3.50
CA SER A 46 32.00 5.75 3.64
C SER A 46 31.18 5.30 2.44
N ILE A 47 30.35 6.19 1.87
CA ILE A 47 29.57 5.94 0.66
C ILE A 47 30.49 5.75 -0.56
N GLN A 48 31.52 6.59 -0.71
CA GLN A 48 32.54 6.43 -1.75
C GLN A 48 33.29 5.10 -1.62
N SER A 49 33.68 4.73 -0.40
CA SER A 49 34.35 3.44 -0.16
C SER A 49 33.46 2.25 -0.53
N LEU A 50 32.16 2.33 -0.24
CA LEU A 50 31.18 1.32 -0.66
C LEU A 50 31.01 1.31 -2.18
N ALA A 51 30.95 2.48 -2.82
CA ALA A 51 30.86 2.61 -4.27
C ALA A 51 32.03 1.92 -4.99
N ASP A 52 33.25 2.11 -4.49
CA ASP A 52 34.45 1.46 -5.03
C ASP A 52 34.38 -0.08 -4.93
N VAL A 53 33.81 -0.61 -3.83
CA VAL A 53 33.60 -2.05 -3.64
C VAL A 53 32.57 -2.60 -4.63
N VAL A 54 31.49 -1.85 -4.88
CA VAL A 54 30.38 -2.25 -5.78
C VAL A 54 30.74 -2.10 -7.26
N ASN A 55 31.72 -1.26 -7.62
CA ASN A 55 32.11 -1.02 -9.01
C ASN A 55 32.64 -2.27 -9.75
N HIS A 56 33.06 -3.29 -9.02
CA HIS A 56 33.54 -4.55 -9.61
C HIS A 56 32.37 -5.37 -10.17
N ASP A 57 32.34 -5.61 -11.49
CA ASP A 57 31.20 -6.23 -12.18
C ASP A 57 30.78 -7.59 -11.59
N ALA A 58 31.74 -8.47 -11.27
CA ALA A 58 31.44 -9.75 -10.62
C ALA A 58 30.80 -9.62 -9.22
N ARG A 59 31.08 -8.54 -8.48
CA ARG A 59 30.46 -8.28 -7.17
C ARG A 59 29.08 -7.68 -7.34
N ALA A 60 28.90 -6.75 -8.28
CA ALA A 60 27.60 -6.19 -8.63
C ALA A 60 26.61 -7.29 -9.05
N GLU A 61 27.06 -8.25 -9.86
CA GLU A 61 26.20 -9.35 -10.30
C GLU A 61 25.81 -10.30 -9.15
N ARG A 62 26.77 -10.60 -8.26
CA ARG A 62 26.48 -11.37 -7.04
C ARG A 62 25.55 -10.63 -6.07
N LEU A 63 25.60 -9.31 -6.04
CA LEU A 63 24.66 -8.51 -5.25
C LEU A 63 23.26 -8.54 -5.86
N ARG A 64 23.14 -8.46 -7.19
CA ARG A 64 21.86 -8.62 -7.89
C ARG A 64 21.24 -10.00 -7.65
N SER A 65 22.07 -11.04 -7.48
CA SER A 65 21.61 -12.38 -7.13
C SER A 65 21.36 -12.57 -5.62
N GLY A 66 21.38 -11.51 -4.80
CA GLY A 66 21.03 -11.54 -3.37
C GLY A 66 22.15 -11.95 -2.40
N SER A 67 23.41 -12.07 -2.87
CA SER A 67 24.54 -12.44 -2.02
C SER A 67 25.20 -11.21 -1.37
N PHE A 68 24.68 -10.71 -0.25
CA PHE A 68 25.20 -9.50 0.43
C PHE A 68 26.58 -9.64 1.09
N GLY A 69 27.03 -10.86 1.39
CA GLY A 69 28.33 -11.11 2.03
C GLY A 69 29.56 -10.64 1.24
N VAL A 70 29.41 -10.26 -0.04
CA VAL A 70 30.48 -9.66 -0.85
C VAL A 70 30.83 -8.21 -0.46
N LEU A 71 30.01 -7.59 0.40
CA LEU A 71 30.20 -6.22 0.88
C LEU A 71 30.98 -6.14 2.20
N GLU A 72 31.23 -7.29 2.84
CA GLU A 72 31.95 -7.41 4.11
C GLU A 72 31.46 -6.36 5.14
N LYS A 73 32.36 -5.49 5.61
CA LYS A 73 32.06 -4.43 6.59
C LYS A 73 31.10 -3.35 6.10
N TYR A 74 30.78 -3.29 4.81
CA TYR A 74 29.86 -2.30 4.23
C TYR A 74 28.44 -2.82 4.01
N GLU A 75 28.15 -4.07 4.38
CA GLU A 75 26.81 -4.66 4.24
C GLU A 75 25.73 -3.83 4.93
N GLY A 76 25.95 -3.45 6.20
CA GLY A 76 25.00 -2.61 6.94
C GLY A 76 24.76 -1.25 6.29
N LEU A 77 25.80 -0.61 5.77
CA LEU A 77 25.68 0.68 5.07
C LEU A 77 24.87 0.55 3.78
N PHE A 78 25.08 -0.52 3.02
CA PHE A 78 24.33 -0.78 1.79
C PHE A 78 22.84 -1.03 2.08
N LEU A 79 22.53 -1.80 3.13
CA LEU A 79 21.15 -2.01 3.57
C LEU A 79 20.48 -0.71 4.03
N ASP A 80 21.20 0.13 4.77
CA ASP A 80 20.66 1.43 5.18
C ASP A 80 20.40 2.34 3.96
N LEU A 81 21.31 2.37 2.97
CA LEU A 81 21.08 3.09 1.72
C LEU A 81 19.86 2.55 0.95
N LEU A 82 19.70 1.23 0.86
CA LEU A 82 18.53 0.62 0.23
C LEU A 82 17.22 1.03 0.92
N LYS A 83 17.20 1.14 2.26
CA LYS A 83 16.02 1.60 3.01
C LYS A 83 15.71 3.08 2.79
N THR A 84 16.71 3.90 2.49
CA THR A 84 16.50 5.33 2.16
C THR A 84 16.01 5.58 0.75
N ASP A 85 16.14 4.59 -0.14
CA ASP A 85 15.68 4.72 -1.51
C ASP A 85 14.15 4.78 -1.54
N SER A 86 13.59 5.92 -1.95
CA SER A 86 12.14 6.16 -2.04
C SER A 86 11.43 5.20 -2.99
N SER A 87 12.15 4.53 -3.89
CA SER A 87 11.62 3.43 -4.72
C SER A 87 11.43 2.11 -3.96
N VAL A 88 12.07 1.96 -2.79
CA VAL A 88 11.97 0.81 -1.87
C VAL A 88 11.17 1.18 -0.61
N VAL A 89 10.79 2.46 -0.45
CA VAL A 89 9.96 2.91 0.67
C VAL A 89 8.62 2.19 0.59
N LEU A 90 8.46 1.22 1.50
CA LEU A 90 7.23 0.54 1.86
C LEU A 90 6.05 1.51 2.10
N GLY A 91 6.32 2.79 2.39
CA GLY A 91 5.30 3.83 2.45
C GLY A 91 4.62 4.18 1.11
N SER A 92 5.15 3.72 -0.02
CA SER A 92 4.49 3.76 -1.34
C SER A 92 3.95 2.38 -1.78
N ALA A 93 4.30 1.32 -1.06
CA ALA A 93 3.91 -0.05 -1.35
C ALA A 93 2.74 -0.45 -0.44
N GLY A 94 1.53 -0.02 -0.78
CA GLY A 94 0.30 -0.37 -0.07
C GLY A 94 0.23 0.20 1.35
N GLU A 95 -0.77 1.03 1.63
CA GLU A 95 -1.04 1.44 3.01
C GLU A 95 -1.49 0.21 3.81
N THR A 96 -0.67 -0.24 4.77
CA THR A 96 -1.01 -1.34 5.67
C THR A 96 -1.26 -0.82 7.07
N ASP A 97 -2.23 -1.41 7.76
CA ASP A 97 -2.43 -1.15 9.20
C ASP A 97 -1.39 -1.94 10.02
N GLU A 98 -0.40 -1.23 10.58
CA GLU A 98 0.69 -1.82 11.36
C GLU A 98 0.16 -2.60 12.58
N VAL A 99 -0.87 -2.08 13.26
CA VAL A 99 -1.43 -2.70 14.46
C VAL A 99 -2.05 -4.06 14.13
N VAL A 100 -2.61 -4.21 12.92
CA VAL A 100 -3.11 -5.50 12.42
C VAL A 100 -1.98 -6.47 12.13
N THR A 101 -0.85 -5.97 11.62
CA THR A 101 0.26 -6.79 11.13
C THR A 101 1.12 -7.37 12.27
N ILE A 102 1.33 -6.60 13.33
CA ILE A 102 2.16 -7.01 14.47
C ILE A 102 1.43 -7.95 15.45
N ASP A 103 0.10 -7.99 15.41
CA ASP A 103 -0.72 -8.76 16.34
C ASP A 103 -0.80 -10.25 15.95
N VAL A 104 -0.06 -11.09 16.68
CA VAL A 104 -0.02 -12.54 16.48
C VAL A 104 -1.31 -13.27 16.89
N ARG A 105 -2.28 -12.57 17.50
CA ARG A 105 -3.59 -13.13 17.92
C ARG A 105 -4.76 -12.40 17.28
N ARG A 106 -4.51 -11.72 16.16
CA ARG A 106 -5.53 -10.95 15.46
C ARG A 106 -6.72 -11.82 15.07
N GLN A 107 -7.92 -11.38 15.43
CA GLN A 107 -9.15 -11.99 14.92
C GLN A 107 -9.36 -11.56 13.47
N ILE A 108 -9.40 -12.54 12.57
CA ILE A 108 -9.69 -12.33 11.17
C ILE A 108 -11.19 -12.54 10.94
N ARG A 109 -11.79 -11.64 10.15
CA ARG A 109 -13.19 -11.78 9.78
C ARG A 109 -13.36 -13.02 8.91
N TRP A 110 -14.35 -13.84 9.24
CA TRP A 110 -14.57 -15.10 8.54
C TRP A 110 -14.93 -14.84 7.06
N PRO A 111 -14.23 -15.47 6.10
CA PRO A 111 -14.59 -15.39 4.69
C PRO A 111 -16.04 -15.81 4.49
N THR A 112 -16.74 -15.17 3.56
CA THR A 112 -18.17 -15.34 3.27
C THR A 112 -19.14 -14.90 4.37
N SER A 113 -18.68 -14.38 5.52
CA SER A 113 -19.58 -13.83 6.54
C SER A 113 -20.19 -12.50 6.09
N LEU A 114 -21.19 -12.00 6.83
CA LEU A 114 -21.70 -10.63 6.67
C LEU A 114 -20.92 -9.65 7.55
N HIS A 115 -20.66 -8.46 7.03
CA HIS A 115 -20.08 -7.37 7.79
C HIS A 115 -21.13 -6.59 8.57
N GLY A 116 -21.06 -6.59 9.90
CA GLY A 116 -22.11 -6.05 10.76
C GLY A 116 -22.45 -4.57 10.58
N LYS A 117 -21.56 -3.74 10.00
CA LYS A 117 -21.83 -2.31 9.74
C LYS A 117 -22.42 -2.02 8.35
N THR A 118 -22.33 -2.97 7.43
CA THR A 118 -22.69 -2.72 6.02
C THR A 118 -23.61 -3.79 5.45
N GLY A 119 -23.78 -4.94 6.11
CA GLY A 119 -24.54 -6.06 5.58
C GLY A 119 -23.90 -6.71 4.35
N MET A 120 -22.72 -6.24 3.94
CA MET A 120 -22.01 -6.76 2.76
C MET A 120 -21.27 -8.05 3.11
N ARG A 121 -21.06 -8.88 2.10
CA ARG A 121 -20.29 -10.11 2.20
C ARG A 121 -18.81 -9.80 2.36
N VAL A 122 -18.16 -10.56 3.22
CA VAL A 122 -16.70 -10.67 3.26
C VAL A 122 -16.30 -11.58 2.13
N SER A 123 -16.09 -11.02 0.95
CA SER A 123 -15.71 -11.75 -0.24
C SER A 123 -14.21 -11.98 -0.30
N GLU A 124 -13.82 -13.08 -0.94
CA GLU A 124 -12.44 -13.29 -1.34
C GLU A 124 -12.11 -12.41 -2.54
N PHE A 125 -10.88 -11.90 -2.58
CA PHE A 125 -10.38 -11.09 -3.69
C PHE A 125 -9.31 -11.90 -4.44
N PRO A 126 -9.65 -12.49 -5.60
CA PRO A 126 -8.73 -13.36 -6.35
C PRO A 126 -7.50 -12.61 -6.89
N LEU A 127 -6.32 -13.23 -6.78
CA LEU A 127 -5.05 -12.62 -7.22
C LEU A 127 -5.02 -12.31 -8.72
N ASP A 128 -5.65 -13.16 -9.54
CA ASP A 128 -5.77 -13.01 -10.99
C ASP A 128 -6.71 -11.87 -11.42
N ARG A 129 -7.48 -11.32 -10.48
CA ARG A 129 -8.45 -10.23 -10.70
C ARG A 129 -8.07 -8.93 -9.99
N LEU A 130 -6.85 -8.84 -9.46
CA LEU A 130 -6.32 -7.65 -8.77
C LEU A 130 -6.10 -6.45 -9.69
N ASP A 131 -5.80 -6.71 -10.97
CA ASP A 131 -5.56 -5.65 -11.94
C ASP A 131 -6.89 -4.97 -12.32
N PRO A 132 -7.09 -3.69 -11.95
CA PRO A 132 -8.31 -2.96 -12.29
C PRO A 132 -8.49 -2.77 -13.80
N GLU A 133 -7.41 -2.76 -14.58
CA GLU A 133 -7.42 -2.62 -16.04
C GLU A 133 -7.42 -3.99 -16.74
N GLY A 134 -7.50 -5.08 -15.98
CA GLY A 134 -7.53 -6.43 -16.50
C GLY A 134 -8.84 -6.76 -17.23
N SER A 135 -8.88 -7.92 -17.88
CA SER A 135 -10.08 -8.37 -18.62
C SER A 135 -11.27 -8.76 -17.72
N ASN A 136 -11.05 -9.02 -16.44
CA ASN A 136 -12.07 -9.43 -15.48
C ASN A 136 -11.73 -8.95 -14.05
N PRO A 137 -11.71 -7.63 -13.80
CA PRO A 137 -11.38 -7.09 -12.49
C PRO A 137 -12.44 -7.48 -11.45
N TYR A 138 -12.03 -7.54 -10.18
CA TYR A 138 -12.97 -7.73 -9.08
C TYR A 138 -13.84 -6.49 -8.87
N SER A 139 -15.15 -6.66 -8.74
CA SER A 139 -16.10 -5.57 -8.53
C SER A 139 -16.76 -5.67 -7.16
N ALA A 140 -16.26 -4.89 -6.19
CA ALA A 140 -16.80 -4.88 -4.83
C ALA A 140 -18.28 -4.46 -4.76
N LEU A 141 -18.72 -3.59 -5.67
CA LEU A 141 -20.10 -3.09 -5.75
C LEU A 141 -21.10 -4.14 -6.22
N HIS A 142 -20.64 -5.20 -6.88
CA HIS A 142 -21.47 -6.32 -7.34
C HIS A 142 -21.27 -7.56 -6.46
N GLU A 143 -20.01 -7.94 -6.24
CA GLU A 143 -19.66 -9.20 -5.57
C GLU A 143 -19.79 -9.14 -4.04
N GLY A 144 -19.75 -7.93 -3.48
CA GLY A 144 -19.96 -7.70 -2.05
C GLY A 144 -21.44 -7.73 -1.63
N LEU A 145 -22.38 -7.70 -2.58
CA LEU A 145 -23.81 -7.76 -2.26
C LEU A 145 -24.18 -9.19 -1.85
N ALA A 146 -24.74 -9.33 -0.65
CA ALA A 146 -25.08 -10.64 -0.07
C ALA A 146 -26.57 -10.95 -0.13
N LEU A 147 -27.41 -9.92 0.06
CA LEU A 147 -28.86 -10.03 0.10
C LEU A 147 -29.48 -9.83 -1.29
N SER A 148 -30.80 -10.01 -1.39
CA SER A 148 -31.52 -9.93 -2.65
C SER A 148 -31.34 -8.56 -3.31
N THR A 149 -31.15 -8.58 -4.62
CA THR A 149 -31.24 -7.40 -5.49
C THR A 149 -32.55 -7.39 -6.30
N GLN A 150 -33.44 -8.35 -6.05
CA GLN A 150 -34.71 -8.50 -6.76
C GLN A 150 -35.87 -7.89 -5.98
N ASP A 151 -35.82 -7.98 -4.66
CA ASP A 151 -36.85 -7.45 -3.77
C ASP A 151 -36.58 -5.98 -3.47
N MET A 152 -37.60 -5.14 -3.69
CA MET A 152 -37.53 -3.69 -3.46
C MET A 152 -38.15 -3.33 -2.12
N MET A 153 -37.57 -2.34 -1.45
CA MET A 153 -38.02 -1.79 -0.17
C MET A 153 -38.05 -0.27 -0.26
N GLU A 154 -39.08 0.34 0.32
CA GLU A 154 -39.12 1.79 0.50
C GLU A 154 -38.33 2.19 1.75
N VAL A 155 -37.42 3.14 1.59
CA VAL A 155 -36.61 3.71 2.67
C VAL A 155 -36.69 5.22 2.65
N GLU A 156 -36.52 5.83 3.83
CA GLU A 156 -36.39 7.28 4.01
C GLU A 156 -34.95 7.60 4.40
N MET A 157 -34.30 8.48 3.64
CA MET A 157 -32.96 8.99 3.96
C MET A 157 -33.03 9.86 5.23
N ILE A 158 -32.04 9.75 6.11
CA ILE A 158 -31.98 10.52 7.37
C ILE A 158 -30.72 11.39 7.50
N VAL A 159 -29.87 11.40 6.48
CA VAL A 159 -28.64 12.20 6.40
C VAL A 159 -28.63 13.04 5.12
N ASP A 160 -27.93 14.17 5.16
CA ASP A 160 -27.68 15.01 3.98
C ASP A 160 -26.31 14.69 3.37
N ASP A 161 -26.07 15.17 2.15
CA ASP A 161 -24.79 15.01 1.41
C ASP A 161 -24.30 13.55 1.31
N SER A 162 -25.24 12.62 1.12
CA SER A 162 -24.92 11.20 1.03
C SER A 162 -25.04 10.69 -0.41
N ILE A 163 -23.92 10.19 -0.93
CA ILE A 163 -23.86 9.47 -2.19
C ILE A 163 -23.56 8.01 -1.88
N SER A 164 -24.39 7.12 -2.41
CA SER A 164 -24.21 5.67 -2.31
C SER A 164 -24.36 5.02 -3.67
N GLN A 165 -23.64 3.92 -3.89
CA GLN A 165 -23.70 3.17 -5.13
C GLN A 165 -23.79 1.67 -4.82
N PHE A 166 -24.70 0.99 -5.52
CA PHE A 166 -24.89 -0.46 -5.43
C PHE A 166 -24.97 -1.01 -6.85
N GLY A 167 -24.03 -1.89 -7.22
CA GLY A 167 -23.79 -2.22 -8.62
C GLY A 167 -23.61 -0.96 -9.47
N ASP A 168 -24.46 -0.79 -10.47
CA ASP A 168 -24.45 0.36 -11.38
C ASP A 168 -25.39 1.50 -10.95
N GLN A 169 -26.18 1.31 -9.89
CA GLN A 169 -27.15 2.30 -9.43
C GLN A 169 -26.50 3.26 -8.44
N VAL A 170 -26.49 4.55 -8.80
CA VAL A 170 -26.08 5.64 -7.91
C VAL A 170 -27.31 6.27 -7.28
N ILE A 171 -27.22 6.54 -5.98
CA ILE A 171 -28.26 7.13 -5.16
C ILE A 171 -27.68 8.37 -4.50
N ASP A 172 -28.27 9.50 -4.86
CA ASP A 172 -27.98 10.83 -4.32
C ASP A 172 -29.31 11.39 -3.79
N LYS A 173 -29.45 11.38 -2.47
CA LYS A 173 -30.69 11.69 -1.76
C LYS A 173 -30.41 12.50 -0.52
N GLN A 174 -31.28 13.46 -0.25
CA GLN A 174 -31.23 14.34 0.91
C GLN A 174 -32.10 13.79 2.05
N SER A 175 -31.89 14.29 3.26
CA SER A 175 -32.64 13.89 4.43
C SER A 175 -34.15 14.12 4.25
N GLY A 176 -34.95 13.14 4.62
CA GLY A 176 -36.41 13.12 4.47
C GLY A 176 -36.90 12.63 3.10
N GLU A 177 -36.03 12.47 2.09
CA GLU A 177 -36.44 11.87 0.82
C GLU A 177 -36.71 10.38 0.96
N ARG A 178 -37.82 9.94 0.35
CA ARG A 178 -38.19 8.53 0.24
C ARG A 178 -37.91 7.99 -1.14
N PHE A 179 -37.44 6.76 -1.21
CA PHE A 179 -37.13 6.09 -2.45
C PHE A 179 -37.17 4.57 -2.29
N GLU A 180 -37.38 3.87 -3.40
CA GLU A 180 -37.27 2.41 -3.45
C GLU A 180 -35.85 1.99 -3.80
N ILE A 181 -35.36 0.97 -3.09
CA ILE A 181 -34.06 0.35 -3.31
C ILE A 181 -34.17 -1.14 -3.02
N HIS A 182 -33.31 -1.95 -3.63
CA HIS A 182 -33.28 -3.37 -3.34
C HIS A 182 -32.86 -3.68 -1.89
N GLU A 183 -33.26 -4.85 -1.37
CA GLU A 183 -33.02 -5.30 0.02
C GLU A 183 -31.55 -5.13 0.46
N ALA A 184 -30.58 -5.52 -0.38
CA ALA A 184 -29.17 -5.37 -0.05
C ALA A 184 -28.73 -3.92 0.18
N GLY A 185 -29.26 -2.99 -0.62
CA GLY A 185 -28.98 -1.56 -0.51
C GLY A 185 -29.68 -0.94 0.69
N ALA A 186 -30.96 -1.30 0.92
CA ALA A 186 -31.70 -0.88 2.11
C ALA A 186 -30.95 -1.28 3.39
N THR A 187 -30.55 -2.56 3.47
CA THR A 187 -29.80 -3.08 4.62
C THR A 187 -28.48 -2.34 4.84
N PHE A 188 -27.73 -2.05 3.78
CA PHE A 188 -26.51 -1.26 3.89
C PHE A 188 -26.78 0.13 4.46
N LEU A 189 -27.76 0.84 3.91
CA LEU A 189 -28.08 2.20 4.33
C LEU A 189 -28.56 2.25 5.78
N ILE A 190 -29.36 1.26 6.21
CA ILE A 190 -29.83 1.16 7.59
C ILE A 190 -28.68 0.86 8.56
N LEU A 191 -27.83 -0.13 8.25
CA LEU A 191 -26.71 -0.50 9.12
C LEU A 191 -25.63 0.59 9.20
N LYS A 192 -25.48 1.37 8.13
CA LYS A 192 -24.62 2.56 8.12
C LYS A 192 -25.23 3.73 8.90
N GLY A 193 -26.52 3.67 9.23
CA GLY A 193 -27.26 4.74 9.91
C GLY A 193 -27.64 5.90 8.99
N TRP A 194 -27.82 5.64 7.70
CA TRP A 194 -28.12 6.64 6.67
C TRP A 194 -29.59 6.66 6.26
N ALA A 195 -30.30 5.55 6.41
CA ALA A 195 -31.74 5.47 6.11
C ALA A 195 -32.51 4.65 7.16
N LYS A 196 -33.83 4.74 7.10
CA LYS A 196 -34.77 3.91 7.88
C LYS A 196 -35.84 3.32 6.98
N ILE A 197 -36.38 2.16 7.36
CA ILE A 197 -37.54 1.54 6.69
C ILE A 197 -38.78 2.39 6.97
N VAL A 198 -39.66 2.52 5.97
CA VAL A 198 -40.96 3.22 6.06
C VAL A 198 -42.09 2.22 6.27
#